data_AF-A0A315QNV7-F1
#
_entry.id   AF-A0A315QNV7-F1
#
_cell.length_a   1.000
_cell.length_b   1.000
_cell.length_c   1.000
_cell.angle_alpha   90.00
_cell.angle_beta   90.00
_cell.angle_gamma   90.00
#
_symmetry.space_group_name_H-M   'P 1'
#
loop_
_entity.id
_entity.type
_entity.pdbx_description
1 polymer ?
#
loop_
_entity_poly.entity_id
_entity_poly.type
_entity_poly.pdbx_seq_one_letter_code
_entity_poly.pdbx_strand_id
1 'polypeptide(L)' 'VTVGVALLADISAVILVEGKDFEQIAVKKACRKDVNLLKYRGSKFELAGKFYEDLK' A
#
# COMPACT_ATOMS: atom_id res chain seq x y z
N VAL A 1 -9.68 -0.29 -14.83
CA VAL A 1 -10.73 -0.23 -13.78
C VAL A 1 -10.10 -0.61 -12.44
N THR A 2 -9.16 0.20 -11.95
CA THR A 2 -8.37 -0.16 -10.74
C THR A 2 -8.39 0.97 -9.72
N VAL A 3 -8.47 2.22 -10.21
CA VAL A 3 -8.56 3.42 -9.38
C VAL A 3 -9.93 3.58 -8.71
N GLY A 4 -11.00 3.05 -9.32
CA GLY A 4 -12.37 3.17 -8.81
C GLY A 4 -12.70 2.25 -7.63
N VAL A 5 -12.16 1.03 -7.60
CA VAL A 5 -12.43 0.05 -6.52
C VAL A 5 -11.71 0.43 -5.23
N ALA A 6 -10.52 1.03 -5.32
CA ALA A 6 -9.78 1.51 -4.17
C ALA A 6 -10.47 2.69 -3.46
N LEU A 7 -11.34 3.46 -4.13
CA LEU A 7 -12.06 4.57 -3.49
C LEU A 7 -13.33 4.13 -2.74
N LEU A 8 -13.87 2.95 -3.07
CA LEU A 8 -15.05 2.35 -2.43
C LEU A 8 -14.70 1.49 -1.22
N ALA A 9 -13.50 0.92 -1.20
CA ALA A 9 -12.93 0.31 -0.01
C ALA A 9 -12.19 1.40 0.77
N ASP A 10 -12.51 1.58 2.05
CA ASP A 10 -11.75 2.44 2.95
C ASP A 10 -10.29 1.98 2.94
N ILE A 11 -9.41 2.72 2.26
CA ILE A 11 -8.01 2.30 2.06
C ILE A 11 -7.29 2.42 3.40
N SER A 12 -7.22 1.33 4.15
CA SER A 12 -6.58 1.34 5.48
C SER A 12 -5.06 1.48 5.40
N ALA A 13 -4.43 1.03 4.31
CA ALA A 13 -2.98 1.11 4.15
C ALA A 13 -2.51 1.13 2.68
N VAL A 14 -1.37 1.78 2.45
CA VAL A 14 -0.62 1.79 1.19
C VAL A 14 0.78 1.25 1.46
N ILE A 15 1.20 0.25 0.68
CA ILE A 15 2.49 -0.42 0.84
C ILE A 15 3.38 -0.09 -0.36
N LEU A 16 4.56 0.48 -0.10
CA LEU A 16 5.58 0.67 -1.12
C LEU A 16 6.51 -0.56 -1.13
N VAL A 17 6.68 -1.14 -2.31
CA VAL A 17 7.52 -2.33 -2.54
C VAL A 17 8.85 -1.96 -3.20
N GLU A 18 9.76 -2.93 -3.33
CA GLU A 18 11.04 -2.80 -4.02
C GLU A 18 11.99 -1.79 -3.35
N GLY A 19 11.83 -1.54 -2.04
CA GLY A 19 12.71 -0.66 -1.28
C GLY A 19 12.64 0.81 -1.71
N LYS A 20 11.58 1.20 -2.43
CA LYS A 20 11.36 2.58 -2.86
C LYS A 20 11.00 3.49 -1.68
N ASP A 21 11.29 4.76 -1.84
CA ASP A 21 10.90 5.80 -0.89
C ASP A 21 9.60 6.48 -1.30
N PHE A 22 8.79 6.83 -0.29
CA PHE A 22 7.59 7.62 -0.52
C PHE A 22 7.98 9.04 -0.89
N GLU A 23 7.41 9.55 -1.98
CA GLU A 23 7.48 10.97 -2.28
C GLU A 23 6.79 11.78 -1.18
N GLN A 24 7.37 12.93 -0.81
CA GLN A 24 6.83 13.79 0.27
C GLN A 24 5.36 14.19 0.03
N ILE A 25 4.94 14.29 -1.23
CA ILE A 25 3.57 14.59 -1.63
C ILE A 25 2.63 13.44 -1.25
N ALA A 26 3.05 12.19 -1.45
CA ALA A 26 2.29 11.00 -1.07
C ALA A 26 2.15 10.91 0.46
N VAL A 27 3.22 11.23 1.20
CA VAL A 27 3.22 11.27 2.67
C VAL A 27 2.22 12.30 3.19
N LYS A 28 2.23 13.53 2.66
CA LYS A 28 1.27 14.58 3.04
C LYS A 28 -0.17 14.19 2.74
N LYS A 29 -0.42 13.49 1.62
CA LYS A 29 -1.76 13.06 1.24
C LYS A 29 -2.27 11.91 2.10
N ALA A 30 -1.40 10.97 2.47
CA ALA A 30 -1.74 9.87 3.38
C ALA A 30 -2.03 10.38 4.79
N CYS A 31 -1.21 11.31 5.31
CA CYS A 31 -1.43 11.95 6.61
C CYS A 31 -2.78 12.69 6.67
N ARG A 32 -3.19 13.37 5.59
CA ARG A 32 -4.51 14.02 5.50
C ARG A 32 -5.69 13.06 5.42
N LYS A 33 -5.46 11.81 5.00
CA LYS A 33 -6.50 10.79 4.80
C LYS A 33 -6.48 9.71 5.87
N ASP A 34 -5.64 9.85 6.91
CA ASP A 34 -5.40 8.84 7.95
C ASP A 34 -5.04 7.45 7.39
N VAL A 35 -4.28 7.42 6.29
CA VAL A 35 -3.88 6.17 5.62
C VAL A 35 -2.49 5.75 6.07
N ASN A 36 -2.34 4.51 6.52
CA ASN A 36 -1.04 3.97 6.92
C ASN A 36 -0.10 3.78 5.73
N LEU A 37 1.14 4.24 5.86
CA LEU A 37 2.19 4.06 4.85
C LEU A 37 3.21 3.04 5.33
N LEU A 38 3.29 1.91 4.63
CA LEU A 38 4.19 0.81 4.97
C LEU A 38 5.26 0.66 3.89
N LYS A 39 6.50 0.35 4.29
CA LYS A 39 7.59 0.04 3.36
C LYS A 39 7.90 -1.44 3.39
N TYR A 40 8.07 -2.03 2.22
CA TYR A 40 8.49 -3.39 2.02
C TYR A 40 9.66 -3.44 1.04
N ARG A 41 10.73 -4.14 1.42
CA ARG A 41 11.94 -4.24 0.58
C ARG A 41 11.84 -5.29 -0.52
N GLY A 42 10.98 -6.30 -0.34
CA GLY A 42 10.81 -7.37 -1.33
C GLY A 42 9.95 -6.95 -2.53
N SER A 43 9.77 -7.88 -3.45
CA SER A 43 8.97 -7.64 -4.65
C SER A 43 7.48 -7.63 -4.36
N LYS A 44 6.70 -6.99 -5.23
CA LYS A 44 5.22 -7.05 -5.23
C LYS A 44 4.69 -8.49 -5.22
N PHE A 45 5.38 -9.41 -5.88
CA PHE A 45 4.98 -10.81 -5.95
C PHE A 45 5.18 -11.54 -4.62
N GLU A 46 6.30 -11.31 -3.93
CA GLU A 46 6.52 -11.88 -2.60
C GLU A 46 5.52 -11.35 -1.57
N LEU A 47 5.23 -10.04 -1.66
CA LEU A 47 4.24 -9.43 -0.78
C LEU A 47 2.85 -10.03 -1.02
N ALA A 48 2.43 -10.17 -2.28
CA ALA A 48 1.17 -10.80 -2.64
C ALA A 48 1.10 -12.27 -2.18
N GLY A 49 2.21 -13.02 -2.30
CA GLY A 49 2.31 -14.39 -1.80
C GLY A 49 2.13 -14.46 -0.29
N LYS A 50 2.79 -13.59 0.48
CA LYS A 50 2.64 -13.54 1.95
C LYS A 50 1.22 -13.20 2.37
N PHE A 51 0.60 -12.19 1.75
CA PHE A 51 -0.80 -11.86 2.04
C PHE A 51 -1.75 -13.02 1.73
N TYR A 52 -1.45 -13.79 0.68
CA TYR A 52 -2.26 -14.95 0.32
C TYR A 52 -2.09 -16.11 1.32
N GLU A 53 -0.89 -16.35 1.84
CA GLU A 53 -0.68 -17.36 2.88
C GLU A 53 -1.32 -16.98 4.22
N ASP A 54 -1.24 -15.71 4.64
CA ASP A 54 -1.85 -15.23 5.89
C ASP A 54 -3.40 -15.22 5.87
N LEU A 55 -4.00 -15.18 4.67
CA LEU A 55 -5.46 -15.21 4.49
C LEU A 55 -6.07 -16.62 4.52
N LYS A 56 -5.22 -17.66 4.58
CA LYS A 56 -5.60 -19.07 4.53
C LYS A 56 -5.74 -19.66 5.92
#